data_AF-A0A350TIQ7-F1
#
_entry.id   AF-A0A350TIQ7-F1
#
_cell.length_a   1.000
_cell.length_b   1.000
_cell.length_c   1.000
_cell.angle_alpha   90.00
_cell.angle_beta   90.00
_cell.angle_gamma   90.00
#
_symmetry.space_group_name_H-M   'P 1'
#
loop_
_entity.id
_entity.type
_entity.pdbx_description
1 polymer ?
#
loop_
_entity_poly.entity_id
_entity_poly.type
_entity_poly.pdbx_seq_one_letter_code
_entity_poly.pdbx_strand_id
1 'polypeptide(L)' 'IEEIGTYDPTVSPAKISIDADRAREWIKTGAQPTDTVRALLKKVDVL' A
#
# COMPACT_ATOMS: atom_id res chain seq x y z
N ILE A 1 4.76 -11.29 -10.06
CA ILE A 1 4.72 -10.52 -8.80
C ILE A 1 5.12 -9.11 -9.18
N GLU A 2 4.38 -8.12 -8.73
CA GLU A 2 4.48 -6.74 -9.21
C GLU A 2 4.56 -5.79 -8.03
N GLU A 3 5.35 -4.72 -8.16
CA GLU A 3 5.50 -3.70 -7.14
C GLU A 3 4.46 -2.60 -7.34
N ILE A 4 3.60 -2.39 -6.35
CA ILE A 4 2.55 -1.37 -6.35
C ILE A 4 2.91 -0.15 -5.50
N GLY A 5 4.08 -0.15 -4.87
CA GLY A 5 4.54 0.94 -4.01
C GLY A 5 5.69 0.57 -3.09
N THR A 6 6.17 1.59 -2.38
CA THR A 6 7.33 1.53 -1.48
C THR A 6 7.00 2.20 -0.15
N TYR A 7 7.51 1.62 0.94
CA TYR A 7 7.42 2.18 2.28
C TYR A 7 8.82 2.33 2.87
N ASP A 8 9.19 3.57 3.21
CA ASP A 8 10.44 3.90 3.88
C ASP A 8 10.16 4.43 5.30
N PRO A 9 10.37 3.59 6.34
CA PRO A 9 10.23 3.98 7.73
C PRO A 9 11.45 4.73 8.31
N THR A 10 12.57 4.79 7.57
CA THR A 10 13.83 5.35 8.09
C THR A 10 13.88 6.88 8.05
N VAL A 11 12.99 7.48 7.26
CA VAL A 11 12.82 8.93 7.15
C VAL A 11 11.70 9.42 8.10
N SER A 12 11.84 10.63 8.66
CA SER A 12 10.83 11.27 9.49
C SER A 12 10.38 12.58 8.85
N PRO A 13 9.13 12.71 8.37
CA PRO A 13 8.05 11.72 8.45
C PRO A 13 8.24 10.53 7.49
N ALA A 14 7.74 9.35 7.87
CA ALA A 14 7.86 8.13 7.08
C ALA A 14 7.30 8.32 5.67
N LYS A 15 8.05 7.90 4.65
CA LYS A 15 7.68 8.10 3.25
C LYS A 15 6.92 6.87 2.76
N ILE A 16 5.68 7.09 2.36
CA ILE A 16 4.82 6.06 1.75
C ILE A 16 4.51 6.53 0.34
N SER A 17 4.83 5.71 -0.65
CA SER A 17 4.49 5.95 -2.06
C SER A 17 3.78 4.71 -2.58
N ILE A 18 2.46 4.75 -2.68
CA ILE A 18 1.65 3.63 -3.17
C ILE A 18 0.79 4.13 -4.32
N ASP A 19 0.76 3.38 -5.41
CA ASP A 19 -0.16 3.63 -6.51
C ASP A 19 -1.56 3.14 -6.10
N ALA A 20 -2.45 4.10 -5.85
CA ALA A 20 -3.80 3.84 -5.35
C ALA A 20 -4.64 3.04 -6.33
N ASP A 21 -4.52 3.29 -7.63
CA ASP A 21 -5.34 2.62 -8.64
C ASP A 21 -4.93 1.15 -8.78
N ARG A 22 -3.62 0.91 -8.75
CA ARG A 22 -3.07 -0.46 -8.80
C ARG A 22 -3.37 -1.25 -7.53
N ALA A 23 -3.25 -0.61 -6.37
CA ALA A 23 -3.60 -1.23 -5.10
C ALA A 23 -5.08 -1.64 -5.04
N ARG A 24 -5.99 -0.80 -5.56
CA ARG A 24 -7.42 -1.15 -5.69
C ARG A 24 -7.64 -2.32 -6.64
N GLU A 25 -6.96 -2.34 -7.79
CA GLU A 25 -7.07 -3.43 -8.76
C GLU A 25 -6.57 -4.76 -8.16
N TRP A 26 -5.46 -4.74 -7.44
CA TRP A 26 -4.94 -5.91 -6.73
C TRP A 26 -5.93 -6.47 -5.71
N ILE A 27 -6.51 -5.61 -4.85
CA ILE A 27 -7.52 -6.04 -3.89
C ILE A 27 -8.74 -6.62 -4.61
N LYS A 28 -9.19 -5.97 -5.69
CA LYS A 28 -10.33 -6.43 -6.50
C LYS A 28 -10.07 -7.79 -7.18
N THR A 29 -8.82 -8.05 -7.55
CA THR A 29 -8.39 -9.33 -8.15
C THR A 29 -8.28 -10.46 -7.10
N GLY A 30 -8.49 -10.14 -5.81
CA GLY A 30 -8.48 -11.10 -4.71
C GLY A 30 -7.18 -11.14 -3.92
N ALA A 31 -6.28 -10.17 -4.11
CA ALA A 31 -5.09 -10.05 -3.27
C ALA A 31 -5.51 -9.77 -1.82
N GLN A 32 -5.05 -10.60 -0.89
CA GLN A 32 -5.24 -10.39 0.54
C GLN A 32 -4.03 -9.67 1.14
N PRO A 33 -4.13 -8.37 1.48
CA PRO A 33 -3.06 -7.68 2.18
C PRO A 33 -2.94 -8.20 3.62
N THR A 34 -1.70 -8.35 4.07
CA THR A 34 -1.38 -8.59 5.49
C THR A 34 -1.69 -7.35 6.33
N ASP A 35 -1.77 -7.48 7.66
CA ASP A 35 -2.23 -6.40 8.54
C ASP A 35 -1.39 -5.12 8.44
N THR A 36 -0.07 -5.26 8.29
CA THR A 36 0.84 -4.12 8.07
C THR A 36 0.55 -3.41 6.74
N VAL A 37 0.34 -4.16 5.67
CA VAL A 37 0.00 -3.60 4.35
C VAL A 37 -1.36 -2.92 4.39
N ARG A 38 -2.34 -3.50 5.09
CA ARG A 38 -3.66 -2.88 5.29
C ARG A 38 -3.56 -1.55 6.02
N ALA A 39 -2.72 -1.46 7.06
CA ALA A 39 -2.48 -0.22 7.78
C ALA A 39 -1.82 0.85 6.88
N LEU A 40 -0.87 0.46 6.02
CA LEU A 40 -0.24 1.36 5.06
C LEU A 40 -1.24 1.85 4.00
N LEU A 41 -2.05 0.97 3.43
CA LEU A 41 -3.11 1.30 2.47
C LEU A 41 -4.15 2.26 3.07
N LYS A 42 -4.50 2.09 4.35
CA LYS A 42 -5.39 3.01 5.07
C LYS A 42 -4.74 4.39 5.30
N LYS A 43 -3.43 4.45 5.53
CA LYS A 43 -2.69 5.74 5.65
C LYS A 43 -2.68 6.54 4.35
N VAL A 44 -2.76 5.87 3.20
CA VAL A 44 -2.79 6.49 1.87
C VAL A 44 -4.20 6.63 1.29
N ASP A 45 -5.24 6.41 2.10
CA ASP A 45 -6.66 6.58 1.73
C ASP A 45 -7.10 5.73 0.52
N VAL A 46 -6.52 4.54 0.40
CA VAL A 46 -6.85 3.58 -0.67
C VAL A 46 -7.98 2.64 -0.26
N LEU A 47 -8.19 2.47 1.06
CA LEU A 47 -9.10 1.51 1.71
C LEU A 47 -10.21 2.20 2.49
#